data_AF-A0A7H4LVF2-F1
#
_entry.id   AF-A0A7H4LVF2-F1
#
_cell.length_a   1.000
_cell.length_b   1.000
_cell.length_c   1.000
_cell.angle_alpha   90.00
_cell.angle_beta   90.00
_cell.angle_gamma   90.00
#
_symmetry.space_group_name_H-M   'P 1'
#
loop_
_entity.id
_entity.type
_entity.pdbx_description
1 polymer ?
#
loop_
_entity_poly.entity_id
_entity_poly.type
_entity_poly.pdbx_seq_one_letter_code
_entity_poly.pdbx_strand_id
1 'polypeptide(L)'
;MGDEVLFALGKQLAKLTSDKVLPSRIGGEEFAIIVDGLSAQEVDELAQSILQNARAILINHDNPLSISIGVGLRHKDEPQNLFY
;
A
#
# COMPACT_ATOMS: atom_id res chain seq x y z
N MET A 1 -10.74 -17.79 -1.78
CA MET A 1 -10.96 -16.42 -2.29
C MET A 1 -10.15 -15.41 -1.49
N GLY A 2 -10.32 -15.27 -0.17
CA GLY A 2 -9.52 -14.33 0.65
C GLY A 2 -8.00 -14.49 0.47
N ASP A 3 -7.45 -15.70 0.66
CA ASP A 3 -6.00 -15.94 0.52
C ASP A 3 -5.45 -15.64 -0.87
N GLU A 4 -6.24 -15.87 -1.92
CA GLU A 4 -5.87 -15.60 -3.31
C GLU A 4 -5.75 -14.09 -3.56
N VAL A 5 -6.70 -13.31 -3.03
CA VAL A 5 -6.66 -11.84 -3.06
C VAL A 5 -5.39 -11.34 -2.36
N LEU A 6 -5.15 -11.83 -1.14
CA LEU A 6 -4.01 -11.42 -0.33
C LEU A 6 -2.68 -11.78 -1.00
N PHE A 7 -2.60 -12.95 -1.61
CA PHE A 7 -1.41 -13.40 -2.32
C PHE A 7 -1.16 -12.59 -3.59
N ALA A 8 -2.21 -12.32 -4.38
CA ALA A 8 -2.10 -11.54 -5.61
C ALA A 8 -1.70 -10.09 -5.33
N LEU A 9 -2.34 -9.44 -4.35
CA LEU A 9 -2.01 -8.09 -3.91
C LEU A 9 -0.59 -8.05 -3.33
N GLY A 10 -0.23 -8.98 -2.44
CA GLY A 10 1.10 -9.04 -1.85
C GLY A 10 2.20 -9.21 -2.90
N LYS A 11 1.99 -10.06 -3.91
CA LYS A 11 2.93 -10.24 -5.04
C LYS A 11 3.07 -8.99 -5.90
N GLN A 12 2.00 -8.23 -6.08
CA GLN A 12 2.03 -6.98 -6.84
C GLN A 12 2.77 -5.89 -6.05
N LEU A 13 2.48 -5.73 -4.76
CA LEU A 13 3.14 -4.77 -3.87
C LEU A 13 4.63 -5.09 -3.71
N ALA A 14 5.02 -6.35 -3.60
CA ALA A 14 6.43 -6.76 -3.46
C ALA A 14 7.32 -6.26 -4.62
N LYS A 15 6.76 -6.01 -5.81
CA LYS A 15 7.49 -5.45 -6.96
C LYS A 15 7.85 -3.97 -6.79
N LEU A 16 7.20 -3.27 -5.87
CA LEU A 16 7.45 -1.86 -5.56
C LEU A 16 8.59 -1.70 -4.54
N THR A 17 9.03 -2.79 -3.93
CA THR A 17 10.08 -2.79 -2.91
C THR A 17 11.36 -2.18 -3.46
N SER A 18 11.87 -1.18 -2.75
CA SER A 18 13.15 -0.53 -3.02
C SER A 18 13.74 -0.06 -1.69
N ASP A 19 14.94 0.53 -1.72
CA ASP A 19 15.57 1.08 -0.50
C ASP A 19 14.70 2.12 0.23
N LYS A 20 13.76 2.75 -0.48
CA LYS A 20 12.86 3.78 0.03
C LYS A 20 11.43 3.31 0.28
N VAL A 21 11.05 2.12 -0.18
CA VAL A 21 9.66 1.65 -0.19
C VAL A 21 9.61 0.26 0.42
N LEU A 22 8.92 0.14 1.55
CA LEU A 22 8.76 -1.11 2.29
C LEU A 22 7.27 -1.49 2.40
N PRO A 23 6.77 -2.35 1.51
CA PRO A 23 5.45 -2.96 1.66
C PRO A 23 5.45 -4.02 2.77
N SER A 24 4.36 -4.09 3.54
CA SER A 24 4.19 -5.07 4.62
C SER A 24 2.71 -5.38 4.85
N ARG A 25 2.40 -6.60 5.30
CA ARG A 25 1.06 -6.97 5.77
C ARG A 25 0.98 -6.71 7.26
N ILE A 26 -0.01 -5.93 7.71
CA ILE A 26 -0.14 -5.54 9.12
C ILE A 26 -1.15 -6.40 9.89
N GLY A 27 -2.04 -7.09 9.19
CA GLY A 27 -3.00 -8.02 9.80
C GLY A 27 -4.24 -8.18 8.93
N GLY A 28 -4.99 -9.26 9.11
CA GLY A 28 -6.24 -9.49 8.35
C GLY A 28 -6.04 -9.32 6.85
N GLU A 29 -6.75 -8.34 6.27
CA GLU A 29 -6.67 -7.98 4.85
C GLU A 29 -5.89 -6.67 4.59
N GLU A 30 -5.24 -6.14 5.62
CA GLU A 30 -4.60 -4.83 5.59
C GLU A 30 -3.10 -4.91 5.29
N PHE A 31 -2.66 -4.00 4.42
CA PHE A 31 -1.27 -3.77 4.05
C PHE A 31 -0.89 -2.33 4.39
N ALA A 32 0.37 -2.14 4.76
CA ALA A 32 0.98 -0.85 4.93
C ALA A 32 2.19 -0.74 4.01
N ILE A 33 2.49 0.47 3.55
CA ILE A 33 3.70 0.79 2.80
C ILE A 33 4.36 1.94 3.52
N ILE A 34 5.58 1.70 3.99
CA ILE A 34 6.41 2.74 4.60
C ILE A 34 7.30 3.30 3.49
N VAL A 35 7.28 4.62 3.35
CA VAL A 35 8.09 5.34 2.36
C VAL A 35 9.00 6.35 3.07
N ASP A 36 10.28 6.37 2.69
CA ASP A 36 11.26 7.33 3.20
C ASP A 36 11.85 8.18 2.08
N GLY A 37 11.98 9.48 2.32
CA GLY A 37 12.58 10.43 1.38
C GLY A 37 11.79 10.63 0.09
N LEU A 38 10.46 10.47 0.13
CA LEU A 38 9.51 10.90 -0.91
C LEU A 38 8.74 12.14 -0.46
N SER A 39 8.47 13.05 -1.38
CA SER A 39 7.58 14.19 -1.19
C SER A 39 6.11 13.78 -1.15
N ALA A 40 5.25 14.64 -0.61
CA ALA A 40 3.80 14.41 -0.58
C ALA A 40 3.21 14.05 -1.95
N GLN A 41 3.67 14.72 -3.00
CA GLN A 41 3.23 14.47 -4.37
C GLN A 41 3.68 13.09 -4.87
N GLU A 42 4.94 12.71 -4.65
CA GLU A 42 5.45 11.40 -5.05
C GLU A 42 4.72 10.25 -4.31
N VAL A 43 4.33 10.48 -3.05
CA VAL A 43 3.53 9.50 -2.28
C VAL A 43 2.12 9.37 -2.86
N ASP A 44 1.47 10.47 -3.25
CA ASP A 44 0.16 10.41 -3.89
C ASP A 44 0.24 9.70 -5.26
N GLU A 45 1.24 10.02 -6.07
CA GLU A 45 1.49 9.34 -7.36
C GLU A 45 1.71 7.82 -7.17
N LEU A 46 2.46 7.43 -6.15
CA LEU A 46 2.65 6.03 -5.78
C LEU A 46 1.32 5.38 -5.38
N ALA A 47 0.51 6.03 -4.54
CA ALA A 47 -0.80 5.52 -4.12
C ALA A 47 -1.74 5.34 -5.32
N GLN A 48 -1.79 6.30 -6.25
CA GLN A 48 -2.57 6.18 -7.47
C GLN A 48 -2.09 5.03 -8.35
N SER A 49 -0.77 4.85 -8.49
CA SER A 49 -0.19 3.73 -9.23
C SER A 49 -0.57 2.38 -8.63
N ILE A 50 -0.56 2.26 -7.30
CA ILE A 50 -0.99 1.04 -6.61
C ILE A 50 -2.48 0.78 -6.86
N LEU A 51 -3.34 1.79 -6.74
CA LEU A 51 -4.78 1.67 -7.04
C LEU A 51 -5.03 1.18 -8.47
N GLN A 52 -4.34 1.76 -9.45
CA GLN A 52 -4.45 1.38 -10.86
C GLN A 52 -4.00 -0.07 -11.07
N ASN A 53 -2.87 -0.46 -10.51
CA ASN A 53 -2.34 -1.82 -10.65
C ASN A 53 -3.21 -2.87 -9.93
N ALA A 54 -3.78 -2.54 -8.77
CA ALA A 54 -4.68 -3.42 -8.04
C ALA A 54 -5.94 -3.73 -8.87
N ARG A 55 -6.50 -2.74 -9.58
CA ARG A 55 -7.66 -2.94 -10.48
C ARG A 55 -7.38 -3.90 -11.64
N ALA A 56 -6.11 -4.07 -12.02
CA ALA A 56 -5.72 -5.04 -13.05
C ALA A 56 -5.66 -6.49 -12.51
N ILE A 57 -5.77 -6.69 -11.20
CA ILE A 57 -5.86 -8.02 -10.58
C ILE A 57 -7.30 -8.51 -10.69
N LEU A 58 -7.50 -9.59 -11.44
CA LEU A 58 -8.80 -10.25 -11.58
C LEU A 58 -8.92 -11.40 -10.58
N ILE A 59 -9.94 -11.34 -9.74
CA ILE A 59 -10.30 -12.38 -8.77
C ILE A 59 -11.40 -13.25 -9.36
N ASN A 60 -11.24 -14.57 -9.26
CA ASN A 60 -12.13 -15.55 -9.90
C ASN A 60 -12.32 -15.28 -11.41
N HIS A 61 -11.27 -14.81 -12.08
CA HIS A 61 -11.21 -14.51 -13.52
C HIS A 61 -12.03 -13.28 -14.00
N ASP A 62 -13.08 -12.87 -13.28
CA ASP A 62 -14.01 -11.85 -13.80
C ASP A 62 -14.21 -10.61 -12.91
N ASN A 63 -13.71 -10.61 -11.67
CA ASN A 63 -13.96 -9.51 -10.72
C ASN A 63 -12.69 -8.72 -10.44
N PRO A 64 -12.57 -7.45 -10.91
CA PRO A 64 -11.46 -6.58 -10.56
C PRO A 64 -11.35 -6.38 -9.06
N LEU A 65 -10.14 -6.47 -8.52
CA LEU A 65 -9.89 -6.16 -7.11
C LEU A 65 -10.04 -4.65 -6.87
N SER A 66 -10.84 -4.30 -5.86
CA SER A 66 -10.93 -2.93 -5.34
C SER A 66 -10.26 -2.86 -3.99
N ILE A 67 -9.44 -1.83 -3.78
CA ILE A 67 -8.80 -1.51 -2.51
C ILE A 67 -9.00 -0.03 -2.18
N SER A 68 -8.86 0.33 -0.92
CA SER A 68 -8.79 1.71 -0.46
C SER A 68 -7.42 1.98 0.14
N ILE A 69 -6.86 3.16 -0.11
CA ILE A 69 -5.55 3.57 0.42
C ILE A 69 -5.75 4.86 1.21
N GLY A 70 -5.38 4.83 2.49
CA GLY A 70 -5.15 6.03 3.29
C GLY A 70 -3.68 6.42 3.23
N VAL A 71 -3.40 7.71 3.07
CA VAL A 71 -2.03 8.24 3.07
C VAL A 71 -1.85 9.13 4.30
N GLY A 72 -0.82 8.84 5.09
CA GLY A 72 -0.36 9.68 6.18
C GLY A 72 1.06 10.14 5.91
N LEU A 73 1.33 11.43 6.08
CA LEU A 73 2.67 11.99 6.02
C LEU A 73 3.11 12.31 7.44
N ARG A 74 4.37 12.02 7.74
CA ARG A 74 4.99 12.41 9.00
C ARG A 74 6.15 13.34 8.72
N HIS A 75 6.14 14.51 9.35
CA HIS A 75 7.30 15.40 9.32
C HIS A 75 8.26 15.07 10.47
N LYS A 76 9.56 15.29 10.24
CA LYS A 76 10.61 14.98 11.24
C LYS A 76 10.40 15.72 12.56
N ASP A 77 9.74 16.87 12.52
CA ASP A 77 9.47 17.74 13.66
C ASP A 77 8.08 17.54 14.28
N GLU A 78 7.28 16.58 13.80
CA GLU A 78 5.98 16.28 14.42
C GLU A 78 6.16 15.55 15.77
N PRO A 79 5.59 16.10 16.85
CA PRO A 79 5.61 15.44 18.14
C PRO A 79 4.87 14.10 18.02
N GLN A 80 5.51 13.04 18.49
CA GLN A 80 4.86 11.73 18.59
C GLN A 80 3.84 11.84 19.72
N ASN A 81 2.55 11.98 19.38
CA ASN A 81 1.49 11.93 20.38
C ASN A 81 1.48 10.51 21.00
N LEU A 82 2.16 10.38 22.13
CA LEU A 82 2.02 9.26 23.03
C LEU A 82 0.62 9.38 23.64
N PHE A 83 -0.33 8.59 23.15
CA PHE A 83 -1.59 8.39 23.84
C PHE A 83 -1.26 7.69 25.18
N TYR A 84 -1.37 8.44 26.27
CA TYR A 84 -1.29 7.94 27.65
C TYR A 84 -2.64 7.38 28.11
#